data_AF-A0A392RUT9-F1
#
_entry.id   AF-A0A392RUT9-F1
#
_cell.length_a   1.000
_cell.length_b   1.000
_cell.length_c   1.000
_cell.angle_alpha   90.00
_cell.angle_beta   90.00
_cell.angle_gamma   90.00
#
_symmetry.space_group_name_H-M   'P 1'
#
loop_
_entity.id
_entity.type
_entity.pdbx_description
1 polymer ?
#
loop_
_entity_poly.entity_id
_entity_poly.type
_entity_poly.pdbx_seq_one_letter_code
_entity_poly.pdbx_strand_id
1 'polypeptide(L)'
;MQSTDSYLMLNIYPYYDYMQSNGVIPLDYALFKPLPPNKEAVDSNTLLHYSNVFDAMVDAAYFAMAFLNYTNIPVVVTESGWPSKGASNEPDATIDNANNYNSNLIKHVFNKTGTPKHPG
;
A
#
# COMPACT_ATOMS: atom_id res chain seq x y z
N MET A 1 13.20 18.93 4.83
CA MET A 1 11.90 18.32 5.16
C MET A 1 11.50 18.64 6.59
N GLN A 2 12.20 18.13 7.62
CA GLN A 2 11.85 18.46 9.02
C GLN A 2 12.01 19.94 9.36
N SER A 3 13.07 20.60 8.89
CA SER A 3 13.31 22.03 9.18
C SER A 3 12.39 22.99 8.41
N THR A 4 11.54 22.46 7.53
CA THR A 4 10.72 23.23 6.58
C THR A 4 9.25 22.81 6.62
N ASP A 5 8.85 21.99 7.61
CA ASP A 5 7.50 21.43 7.75
C ASP A 5 6.97 20.81 6.44
N SER A 6 7.86 20.17 5.68
CA SER A 6 7.53 19.59 4.37
C SER A 6 7.28 18.09 4.47
N TYR A 7 6.51 17.58 3.52
CA TYR A 7 6.09 16.18 3.42
C TYR A 7 7.02 15.35 2.53
N LEU A 8 7.12 14.04 2.80
CA LEU A 8 7.63 13.09 1.82
C LEU A 8 6.50 12.69 0.88
N MET A 9 6.59 13.11 -0.38
CA MET A 9 5.66 12.69 -1.43
C MET A 9 6.09 11.35 -2.00
N LEU A 10 5.15 10.40 -2.08
CA LEU A 10 5.42 9.04 -2.50
C LEU A 10 4.37 8.56 -3.51
N ASN A 11 4.83 7.99 -4.61
CA ASN A 11 3.97 7.29 -5.55
C ASN A 11 3.95 5.80 -5.16
N ILE A 12 2.78 5.25 -4.90
CA ILE A 12 2.58 3.88 -4.43
C ILE A 12 1.74 3.12 -5.45
N TYR A 13 2.24 2.00 -5.96
CA TYR A 13 1.54 1.21 -6.97
C TYR A 13 1.53 -0.28 -6.62
N PRO A 14 0.57 -0.73 -5.79
CA PRO A 14 0.36 -2.13 -5.43
C PRO A 14 0.30 -3.09 -6.62
N TYR A 15 -0.17 -2.60 -7.77
CA TYR A 15 -0.24 -3.36 -9.01
C TYR A 15 1.14 -3.92 -9.44
N TYR A 16 2.20 -3.11 -9.37
CA TYR A 16 3.52 -3.56 -9.80
C TYR A 16 4.14 -4.55 -8.83
N ASP A 17 3.98 -4.32 -7.53
CA ASP A 17 4.44 -5.27 -6.51
C ASP A 17 3.72 -6.61 -6.65
N TYR A 18 2.39 -6.58 -6.87
CA TYR A 18 1.60 -7.76 -7.19
C TYR A 18 2.17 -8.53 -8.40
N MET A 19 2.34 -7.83 -9.53
CA MET A 19 2.84 -8.40 -10.78
C MET A 19 4.24 -9.03 -10.66
N GLN A 20 5.11 -8.42 -9.86
CA GLN A 20 6.51 -8.84 -9.70
C GLN A 20 6.72 -9.85 -8.56
N SER A 21 5.69 -10.07 -7.73
CA SER A 21 5.79 -10.92 -6.54
C SER A 21 5.89 -12.42 -6.82
N ASN A 22 5.71 -12.87 -8.07
CA ASN A 22 5.60 -14.29 -8.42
C ASN A 22 4.58 -15.06 -7.54
N GLY A 23 3.45 -14.41 -7.22
CA GLY A 23 2.36 -14.99 -6.43
C GLY A 23 2.53 -14.88 -4.91
N VAL A 24 3.61 -14.26 -4.42
CA VAL A 24 3.79 -13.96 -2.99
C VAL A 24 2.78 -12.93 -2.50
N ILE A 25 2.43 -11.95 -3.34
CA ILE A 25 1.37 -10.96 -3.06
C ILE A 25 0.10 -11.47 -3.74
N PRO A 26 -0.92 -11.93 -2.98
CA PRO A 26 -2.19 -12.34 -3.56
C PRO A 26 -2.92 -11.15 -4.18
N LEU A 27 -3.69 -11.38 -5.25
CA LEU A 27 -4.50 -10.33 -5.88
C LEU A 27 -5.44 -9.64 -4.88
N ASP A 28 -6.11 -10.42 -4.02
CA ASP A 28 -7.02 -9.88 -3.00
C ASP A 28 -6.32 -8.94 -2.01
N TYR A 29 -5.06 -9.23 -1.67
CA TYR A 29 -4.23 -8.38 -0.79
C TYR A 29 -3.92 -7.03 -1.46
N ALA A 30 -3.65 -7.05 -2.76
CA ALA A 30 -3.36 -5.86 -3.54
C ALA A 30 -4.62 -5.02 -3.84
N LEU A 31 -5.80 -5.65 -3.88
CA LEU A 31 -7.09 -5.02 -4.16
C LEU A 31 -7.88 -4.57 -2.91
N PHE A 32 -7.27 -4.59 -1.72
CA PHE A 32 -7.93 -4.31 -0.43
C PHE A 32 -9.17 -5.19 -0.18
N LYS A 33 -9.16 -6.42 -0.66
CA LYS A 33 -10.22 -7.39 -0.39
C LYS A 33 -9.93 -8.13 0.91
N PRO A 34 -10.98 -8.61 1.61
CA PRO A 34 -10.79 -9.39 2.83
C PRO A 34 -9.87 -10.58 2.60
N LEU A 35 -8.88 -10.73 3.47
CA LEU A 35 -8.01 -11.89 3.50
C LEU A 35 -8.35 -12.78 4.71
N PRO A 36 -8.16 -14.09 4.61
CA PRO A 36 -8.12 -14.92 5.80
C PRO A 36 -6.88 -14.54 6.65
N PRO A 37 -6.95 -14.59 7.99
CA PRO A 37 -5.86 -14.13 8.87
C PRO A 37 -4.49 -14.76 8.60
N ASN A 38 -4.46 -15.99 8.07
CA ASN A 38 -3.22 -16.69 7.70
C ASN A 38 -2.59 -16.22 6.38
N LYS A 39 -3.21 -15.25 5.69
CA LYS A 39 -2.70 -14.64 4.45
C LYS A 39 -2.38 -13.15 4.61
N GLU A 40 -2.60 -12.58 5.79
CA GLU A 40 -2.09 -11.25 6.09
C GLU A 40 -0.56 -11.28 6.11
N ALA A 41 0.07 -10.20 5.65
CA ALA A 41 1.51 -10.06 5.80
C ALA A 41 1.81 -9.64 7.24
N VAL A 42 2.73 -10.35 7.89
CA VAL A 42 3.18 -10.02 9.24
C VAL A 42 4.64 -9.60 9.16
N ASP A 43 4.93 -8.37 9.55
CA ASP A 43 6.32 -7.93 9.68
C ASP A 43 6.96 -8.61 10.89
N SER A 44 8.00 -9.42 10.67
CA SER A 44 8.63 -10.22 11.72
C SER A 44 9.36 -9.41 12.79
N ASN A 45 9.71 -8.15 12.51
CA ASN A 45 10.46 -7.31 13.44
C ASN A 45 9.53 -6.54 14.39
N THR A 46 8.35 -6.16 13.91
CA THR A 46 7.41 -5.27 14.60
C THR A 46 6.12 -5.97 14.99
N LEU A 47 5.87 -7.15 14.42
CA LEU A 47 4.63 -7.94 14.54
C LEU A 47 3.39 -7.18 14.06
N LEU A 48 3.57 -6.17 13.20
CA LEU A 48 2.46 -5.47 12.57
C LEU A 48 1.83 -6.36 11.51
N HIS A 49 0.50 -6.42 11.55
CA HIS A 49 -0.33 -7.14 10.60
C HIS A 49 -0.83 -6.20 9.52
N TYR A 50 -0.59 -6.57 8.27
CA TYR A 50 -1.01 -5.83 7.09
C TYR A 50 -2.06 -6.65 6.33
N SER A 51 -3.27 -6.10 6.25
CA SER A 51 -4.40 -6.69 5.52
C SER A 51 -4.50 -6.21 4.07
N ASN A 52 -3.73 -5.18 3.70
CA ASN A 52 -3.49 -4.75 2.32
C ASN A 52 -2.01 -4.35 2.12
N VAL A 53 -1.51 -4.47 0.88
CA VAL A 53 -0.10 -4.16 0.57
C VAL A 53 0.19 -2.66 0.56
N PHE A 54 -0.82 -1.83 0.30
CA PHE A 54 -0.69 -0.38 0.30
C PHE A 54 -0.19 0.14 1.65
N ASP A 55 -0.79 -0.31 2.75
CA ASP A 55 -0.38 0.04 4.11
C ASP A 55 1.05 -0.42 4.40
N ALA A 56 1.42 -1.62 3.93
CA ALA A 56 2.77 -2.15 4.09
C ALA A 56 3.81 -1.29 3.36
N MET A 57 3.50 -0.81 2.15
CA MET A 57 4.37 0.08 1.38
C MET A 57 4.52 1.46 2.02
N VAL A 58 3.42 2.04 2.52
CA VAL A 58 3.45 3.33 3.25
C VAL A 58 4.31 3.20 4.50
N ASP A 59 4.11 2.14 5.28
CA ASP A 59 4.88 1.90 6.50
C ASP A 59 6.34 1.57 6.24
N ALA A 60 6.65 0.87 5.15
CA ALA A 60 8.03 0.66 4.73
C ALA A 60 8.77 1.98 4.51
N ALA A 61 8.12 2.99 3.91
CA ALA A 61 8.69 4.32 3.76
C ALA A 61 8.92 5.01 5.12
N TYR A 62 7.95 4.89 6.04
CA TYR A 62 8.13 5.40 7.41
C TYR A 62 9.28 4.71 8.16
N PHE A 63 9.40 3.39 8.05
CA PHE A 63 10.52 2.65 8.67
C PHE A 63 11.86 3.05 8.06
N ALA A 64 11.94 3.23 6.74
CA ALA A 64 13.14 3.70 6.06
C ALA A 64 13.54 5.11 6.53
N MET A 65 12.57 6.02 6.69
CA MET A 65 12.84 7.35 7.26
C MET A 65 13.30 7.27 8.72
N ALA A 66 12.65 6.43 9.54
CA ALA A 66 13.03 6.25 10.94
C ALA A 66 14.45 5.69 11.08
N PHE A 67 14.87 4.76 10.21
CA PHE A 67 16.24 4.25 10.16
C PHE A 67 17.27 5.36 9.91
N LEU A 68 16.91 6.39 9.15
CA LEU A 68 17.72 7.57 8.88
C LEU A 68 17.53 8.70 9.92
N ASN A 69 16.89 8.42 11.05
CA ASN A 69 16.53 9.38 12.11
C ASN A 69 15.56 10.49 11.68
N TYR A 70 14.77 10.28 10.62
CA TYR A 70 13.69 11.18 10.23
C TYR A 70 12.33 10.66 10.72
N THR A 71 11.92 11.04 11.93
CA THR A 71 10.67 10.53 12.53
C THR A 71 9.46 11.45 12.35
N ASN A 72 9.68 12.75 12.14
CA ASN A 72 8.62 13.76 12.14
C ASN A 72 8.26 14.28 10.73
N ILE A 73 8.54 13.50 9.68
CA ILE A 73 8.15 13.85 8.30
C ILE A 73 6.92 13.03 7.95
N PRO A 74 5.75 13.64 7.67
CA PRO A 74 4.59 12.88 7.23
C PRO A 74 4.77 12.43 5.77
N VAL A 75 4.31 11.21 5.49
CA VAL A 75 4.23 10.68 4.12
C VAL A 75 2.89 11.08 3.52
N VAL A 76 2.92 11.60 2.29
CA VAL A 76 1.74 11.88 1.47
C VAL A 76 1.84 11.04 0.20
N VAL A 77 0.86 10.16 0.02
CA VAL A 77 0.76 9.40 -1.23
C VAL A 77 0.21 10.31 -2.31
N THR A 78 1.01 10.58 -3.34
CA THR A 78 0.68 11.51 -4.43
C THR A 78 0.07 10.80 -5.64
N GLU A 79 0.44 9.54 -5.87
CA GLU A 79 -0.12 8.74 -6.95
C GLU A 79 -0.34 7.31 -6.47
N SER A 80 -1.48 6.75 -6.85
CA SER A 80 -1.85 5.35 -6.60
C SER A 80 -2.94 4.95 -7.57
N GLY A 81 -2.93 3.72 -8.06
CA GLY A 81 -3.91 3.27 -9.04
C GLY A 81 -3.70 1.84 -9.51
N TRP A 82 -4.64 1.38 -10.33
CA TRP A 82 -4.62 0.06 -10.95
C TRP A 82 -5.06 0.17 -12.41
N PRO A 83 -4.32 -0.42 -13.37
CA PRO A 83 -4.62 -0.29 -14.79
C PRO A 83 -5.90 -1.03 -15.18
N SER A 84 -6.72 -0.40 -16.03
CA SER A 84 -7.98 -0.99 -16.53
C SER A 84 -7.80 -1.83 -17.80
N LYS A 85 -6.62 -1.76 -18.43
CA LYS A 85 -6.22 -2.52 -19.61
C LYS A 85 -4.70 -2.62 -19.65
N GLY A 86 -4.18 -3.83 -19.79
CA GLY A 86 -2.74 -4.10 -19.94
C GLY A 86 -2.40 -4.87 -21.22
N ALA A 87 -1.13 -5.22 -21.35
CA ALA A 87 -0.64 -6.13 -22.38
C ALA A 87 -1.03 -7.60 -22.09
N SER A 88 -0.70 -8.53 -22.99
CA SER A 88 -1.04 -9.95 -22.84
C SER A 88 -0.41 -10.63 -21.62
N ASN A 89 0.70 -10.07 -21.12
CA ASN A 89 1.37 -10.51 -19.90
C ASN A 89 0.85 -9.83 -18.63
N GLU A 90 -0.21 -9.03 -18.72
CA GLU A 90 -0.81 -8.27 -17.61
C GLU A 90 -2.29 -8.65 -17.43
N PRO A 91 -2.60 -9.91 -17.10
CA PRO A 91 -3.97 -10.44 -17.13
C PRO A 91 -4.91 -9.76 -16.13
N ASP A 92 -4.39 -9.20 -15.04
CA ASP A 92 -5.19 -8.57 -13.98
C ASP A 92 -5.38 -7.07 -14.16
N ALA A 93 -4.83 -6.50 -15.24
CA ALA A 93 -5.11 -5.14 -15.68
C ALA A 93 -6.48 -5.08 -16.37
N THR A 94 -7.54 -5.18 -15.56
CA THR A 94 -8.94 -5.24 -16.02
C THR A 94 -9.75 -4.08 -15.45
N ILE A 95 -10.83 -3.71 -16.13
CA ILE A 95 -11.77 -2.67 -15.66
C ILE A 95 -12.30 -3.01 -14.26
N ASP A 96 -12.64 -4.27 -14.01
CA ASP A 96 -13.20 -4.71 -12.72
C ASP A 96 -12.18 -4.59 -11.59
N ASN A 97 -10.93 -5.01 -11.80
CA ASN A 97 -9.88 -4.87 -10.81
C ASN A 97 -9.52 -3.39 -10.57
N ALA A 98 -9.47 -2.57 -11.63
CA ALA A 98 -9.25 -1.14 -11.50
C ALA A 98 -10.34 -0.45 -10.67
N ASN A 99 -11.60 -0.80 -10.92
CA ASN A 99 -12.74 -0.29 -10.15
C ASN A 99 -12.69 -0.74 -8.69
N ASN A 100 -12.37 -2.02 -8.44
CA ASN A 100 -12.24 -2.56 -7.09
C ASN A 100 -11.13 -1.83 -6.32
N TYR A 101 -9.94 -1.73 -6.91
CA TYR A 101 -8.79 -1.07 -6.28
C TYR A 101 -9.10 0.39 -5.92
N ASN A 102 -9.53 1.18 -6.91
CA ASN A 102 -9.77 2.62 -6.69
C ASN A 102 -10.91 2.86 -5.70
N SER A 103 -12.00 2.08 -5.79
CA SER A 103 -13.14 2.22 -4.86
C SER A 103 -12.75 1.84 -3.43
N ASN A 104 -11.94 0.79 -3.25
CA ASN A 104 -11.52 0.35 -1.93
C ASN A 104 -10.44 1.26 -1.34
N LEU A 105 -9.52 1.79 -2.15
CA LEU A 105 -8.56 2.81 -1.72
C LEU A 105 -9.29 4.06 -1.21
N ILE A 106 -10.29 4.55 -1.95
CA ILE A 106 -11.14 5.67 -1.52
C ILE A 106 -11.78 5.34 -0.16
N LYS A 107 -12.44 4.19 -0.03
CA LYS A 107 -13.07 3.78 1.25
C LYS A 107 -12.05 3.73 2.40
N HIS A 108 -10.88 3.15 2.17
CA HIS A 108 -9.81 3.06 3.18
C HIS A 108 -9.39 4.45 3.66
N VAL A 109 -9.10 5.38 2.74
CA VAL A 109 -8.72 6.77 3.09
C VAL A 109 -9.86 7.51 3.81
N PHE A 110 -11.11 7.36 3.35
CA PHE A 110 -12.27 8.02 3.99
C PHE A 110 -12.54 7.51 5.40
N ASN A 111 -12.23 6.26 5.71
CA ASN A 111 -12.38 5.69 7.05
C ASN A 111 -11.35 6.24 8.06
N LYS A 112 -10.31 6.95 7.60
CA LYS A 112 -9.25 7.54 8.43
C LYS A 112 -8.61 6.54 9.39
N THR A 113 -8.51 5.27 8.98
CA THR A 113 -7.90 4.22 9.81
C THR A 113 -6.40 4.40 9.95
N GLY A 114 -5.77 5.12 9.02
CA GLY A 114 -4.32 5.17 8.90
C GLY A 114 -3.77 3.80 8.49
N THR A 115 -2.49 3.59 8.80
CA THR A 115 -1.77 2.33 8.61
C THR A 115 -1.47 1.68 9.97
N PRO A 116 -1.08 0.39 10.02
CA PRO A 116 -0.72 -0.27 11.27
C PRO A 116 0.35 0.46 12.10
N LYS A 117 1.41 1.02 11.47
CA LYS A 117 2.46 1.77 12.18
C LYS A 117 2.07 3.22 12.49
N HIS A 118 1.15 3.81 11.71
CA HIS A 118 0.62 5.16 11.88
C HIS A 118 -0.92 5.15 11.83
N PRO A 119 -1.57 4.68 12.92
CA PRO A 119 -3.02 4.70 13.02
C PRO A 119 -3.55 6.13 13.06
N GLY A 120 -4.79 6.30 12.58
CA GLY A 120 -5.49 7.60 12.52
C GLY A 120 -6.04 8.12 13.85
#